data_AF-A0A429FGA8-F1
#
_entry.id   AF-A0A429FGA8-F1
#
_cell.length_a   1.000
_cell.length_b   1.000
_cell.length_c   1.000
_cell.angle_alpha   90.00
_cell.angle_beta   90.00
_cell.angle_gamma   90.00
#
_symmetry.space_group_name_H-M   'P 1'
#
loop_
_entity.id
_entity.type
_entity.pdbx_description
1 polymer ?
#
loop_
_entity_poly.entity_id
_entity_poly.type
_entity_poly.pdbx_seq_one_letter_code
_entity_poly.pdbx_strand_id
1 'polypeptide(L)'
;MVVSFLDNADQSQRKRAVQAAVSHVKTSALADQRTALAARLRSWAADPSEQRAYWVRQLGELDNHTEQDLSDPDTDVRICTALAPSLAESATATNIIVAALADVADRGIPEPDLYTLSELIDAAIARVDDFERIAAPAQAIIRQADWTGFDTTWGPLLLAAFDTPYNEQTKLSTAQRDTLAALVVNPRIWNYQIGNSSLVFRRAGLPFDREACDRITEQL
;
A
#
# COMPACT_ATOMS: atom_id res chain seq x y z
N MET A 1 26.18 -7.08 19.83
CA MET A 1 26.57 -6.63 18.48
C MET A 1 25.52 -7.18 17.53
N VAL A 2 24.72 -6.35 16.86
CA VAL A 2 23.63 -6.84 15.98
C VAL A 2 24.18 -7.55 14.73
N VAL A 3 25.42 -7.21 14.34
CA VAL A 3 26.09 -7.69 13.12
C VAL A 3 26.43 -9.19 13.15
N SER A 4 26.68 -9.81 14.30
CA SER A 4 27.10 -11.23 14.35
C SER A 4 26.02 -12.22 13.90
N PHE A 5 24.74 -11.84 13.95
CA PHE A 5 23.62 -12.67 13.49
C PHE A 5 23.32 -12.48 12.00
N LEU A 6 23.92 -11.48 11.36
CA LEU A 6 23.73 -11.15 9.95
C LEU A 6 24.47 -12.12 9.03
N ASP A 7 25.55 -12.77 9.50
CA ASP A 7 26.38 -13.67 8.69
C ASP A 7 25.90 -15.14 8.70
N ASN A 8 24.67 -15.39 9.13
CA ASN A 8 24.07 -16.72 9.08
C ASN A 8 23.96 -17.19 7.62
N ALA A 9 24.30 -18.44 7.31
CA ALA A 9 24.21 -18.98 5.95
C ALA A 9 22.75 -19.13 5.44
N ASP A 10 21.79 -19.29 6.36
CA ASP A 10 20.36 -19.38 6.04
C ASP A 10 19.75 -18.00 5.77
N GLN A 11 19.33 -17.78 4.52
CA GLN A 11 18.70 -16.54 4.07
C GLN A 11 17.44 -16.18 4.88
N SER A 12 16.62 -17.15 5.26
CA SER A 12 15.39 -16.91 6.03
C SER A 12 15.69 -16.46 7.46
N GLN A 13 16.82 -16.89 8.02
CA GLN A 13 17.30 -16.42 9.33
C GLN A 13 17.91 -15.03 9.22
N ARG A 14 18.67 -14.75 8.14
CA ARG A 14 19.18 -13.40 7.85
C ARG A 14 18.04 -12.37 7.72
N LYS A 15 16.99 -12.67 6.96
CA LYS A 15 15.81 -11.80 6.78
C LYS A 15 15.16 -11.41 8.12
N ARG A 16 14.88 -12.40 8.98
CA ARG A 16 14.33 -12.16 10.33
C ARG A 16 15.26 -11.31 11.21
N ALA A 17 16.56 -11.61 11.20
CA ALA A 17 17.54 -10.83 11.95
C ALA A 17 17.63 -9.38 11.46
N VAL A 18 17.54 -9.16 10.16
CA VAL A 18 17.56 -7.83 9.54
C VAL A 18 16.32 -7.02 9.90
N GLN A 19 15.12 -7.59 9.88
CA GLN A 19 13.90 -6.87 10.29
C GLN A 19 14.02 -6.31 11.71
N ALA A 20 14.53 -7.12 12.64
CA ALA A 20 14.81 -6.68 14.00
C ALA A 20 15.91 -5.60 14.03
N ALA A 21 17.01 -5.81 13.29
CA ALA A 21 18.12 -4.86 13.22
C ALA A 21 17.69 -3.49 12.70
N VAL A 22 16.92 -3.44 11.60
CA VAL A 22 16.38 -2.21 10.99
C VAL A 22 15.51 -1.46 12.00
N SER A 23 14.64 -2.16 12.71
CA SER A 23 13.80 -1.56 13.76
C SER A 23 14.64 -0.97 14.90
N HIS A 24 15.71 -1.65 15.30
CA HIS A 24 16.57 -1.21 16.39
C HIS A 24 17.45 -0.01 16.03
N VAL A 25 18.02 0.07 14.82
CA VAL A 25 18.89 1.20 14.40
C VAL A 25 18.11 2.48 14.10
N LYS A 26 16.76 2.43 14.10
CA LYS A 26 15.91 3.61 14.14
C LYS A 26 15.90 4.28 15.52
N THR A 27 16.32 3.61 16.58
CA THR A 27 16.47 4.18 17.92
C THR A 27 17.83 4.86 18.09
N SER A 28 17.89 5.92 18.91
CA SER A 28 19.13 6.70 19.13
C SER A 28 20.27 5.87 19.72
N ALA A 29 19.96 4.84 20.51
CA ALA A 29 20.96 3.98 21.17
C ALA A 29 21.81 3.15 20.20
N LEU A 30 21.33 2.92 18.97
CA LEU A 30 21.99 2.08 17.97
C LEU A 30 22.13 2.77 16.60
N ALA A 31 21.95 4.09 16.55
CA ALA A 31 22.03 4.88 15.33
C ALA A 31 23.40 4.73 14.63
N ASP A 32 24.48 4.60 15.40
CA ASP A 32 25.85 4.41 14.89
C ASP A 32 26.02 3.11 14.07
N GLN A 33 25.13 2.13 14.24
CA GLN A 33 25.17 0.87 13.48
C GLN A 33 24.47 0.96 12.12
N ARG A 34 23.75 2.06 11.83
CA ARG A 34 22.98 2.23 10.60
C ARG A 34 23.84 2.12 9.34
N THR A 35 25.01 2.76 9.32
CA THR A 35 25.92 2.75 8.18
C THR A 35 26.46 1.34 7.90
N ALA A 36 26.86 0.61 8.94
CA ALA A 36 27.37 -0.75 8.81
C ALA A 36 26.28 -1.72 8.33
N LEU A 37 25.06 -1.60 8.87
CA LEU A 37 23.92 -2.39 8.40
C LEU A 37 23.60 -2.08 6.93
N ALA A 38 23.52 -0.80 6.56
CA ALA A 38 23.26 -0.40 5.17
C ALA A 38 24.33 -0.92 4.20
N ALA A 39 25.61 -0.89 4.56
CA ALA A 39 26.67 -1.48 3.75
C ALA A 39 26.47 -2.99 3.54
N ARG A 40 26.05 -3.71 4.59
CA ARG A 40 25.76 -5.15 4.49
C ARG A 40 24.55 -5.43 3.58
N LEU A 41 23.46 -4.68 3.74
CA LEU A 41 22.28 -4.83 2.89
C LEU A 41 22.58 -4.54 1.42
N ARG A 42 23.40 -3.52 1.11
CA ARG A 42 23.87 -3.27 -0.26
C ARG A 42 24.66 -4.44 -0.83
N SER A 43 25.51 -5.09 -0.01
CA SER A 43 26.27 -6.25 -0.47
C SER A 43 25.35 -7.42 -0.87
N TRP A 44 24.28 -7.65 -0.13
CA TRP A 44 23.29 -8.69 -0.49
C TRP A 44 22.38 -8.27 -1.63
N ALA A 45 22.02 -6.99 -1.75
CA ALA A 45 21.25 -6.50 -2.89
C ALA A 45 22.02 -6.68 -4.23
N ALA A 46 23.35 -6.63 -4.21
CA ALA A 46 24.21 -6.83 -5.37
C ALA A 46 24.49 -8.31 -5.70
N ASP A 47 24.16 -9.24 -4.81
CA ASP A 47 24.41 -10.67 -5.00
C ASP A 47 23.25 -11.31 -5.80
N PRO A 48 23.50 -11.90 -6.99
CA PRO A 48 22.45 -12.52 -7.80
C PRO A 48 21.77 -13.74 -7.16
N SER A 49 22.36 -14.34 -6.12
CA SER A 49 21.78 -15.45 -5.37
C SER A 49 20.80 -15.01 -4.28
N GLU A 50 20.71 -13.71 -4.03
CA GLU A 50 19.87 -13.12 -2.98
C GLU A 50 18.55 -12.56 -3.52
N GLN A 51 17.56 -12.39 -2.63
CA GLN A 51 16.31 -11.69 -2.98
C GLN A 51 16.53 -10.17 -2.94
N ARG A 52 17.09 -9.62 -4.02
CA ARG A 52 17.48 -8.21 -4.14
C ARG A 52 16.40 -7.21 -3.69
N ALA A 53 15.16 -7.35 -4.15
CA ALA A 53 14.08 -6.42 -3.81
C ALA A 53 13.79 -6.37 -2.29
N TYR A 54 13.93 -7.50 -1.58
CA TYR A 54 13.82 -7.53 -0.12
C TYR A 54 14.89 -6.64 0.53
N TRP A 55 16.14 -6.75 0.12
CA TRP A 55 17.24 -5.97 0.70
C TRP A 55 17.12 -4.48 0.37
N VAL A 56 16.64 -4.15 -0.82
CA VAL A 56 16.32 -2.77 -1.22
C VAL A 56 15.20 -2.17 -0.36
N ARG A 57 14.14 -2.94 -0.06
CA ARG A 57 13.10 -2.51 0.90
C ARG A 57 13.69 -2.16 2.25
N GLN A 58 14.57 -3.01 2.78
CA GLN A 58 15.22 -2.77 4.07
C GLN A 58 16.18 -1.57 4.03
N LEU A 59 16.82 -1.29 2.89
CA LEU A 59 17.64 -0.08 2.71
C LEU A 59 16.79 1.20 2.74
N GLY A 60 15.62 1.19 2.10
CA GLY A 60 14.68 2.30 2.12
C GLY A 60 14.19 2.65 3.53
N GLU A 61 13.97 1.63 4.38
CA GLU A 61 13.61 1.82 5.79
C GLU A 61 14.71 2.50 6.63
N LEU A 62 15.96 2.49 6.15
CA LEU A 62 17.10 3.13 6.81
C LEU A 62 17.38 4.54 6.28
N ASP A 63 16.49 5.11 5.45
CA ASP A 63 16.64 6.44 4.84
C ASP A 63 17.96 6.55 4.05
N ASN A 64 18.34 5.47 3.37
CA ASN A 64 19.48 5.46 2.46
C ASN A 64 19.04 5.88 1.05
N HIS A 65 19.91 6.58 0.33
CA HIS A 65 19.69 6.98 -1.05
C HIS A 65 19.56 5.75 -1.98
N THR A 66 18.33 5.30 -2.22
CA THR A 66 17.97 4.21 -3.14
C THR A 66 17.33 4.74 -4.43
N GLU A 67 17.34 6.06 -4.67
CA GLU A 67 16.70 6.70 -5.84
C GLU A 67 17.07 6.07 -7.19
N GLN A 68 18.32 5.63 -7.34
CA GLN A 68 18.80 4.96 -8.55
C GLN A 68 18.02 3.68 -8.87
N ASP A 69 17.49 2.99 -7.85
CA ASP A 69 16.79 1.71 -7.97
C ASP A 69 15.35 1.91 -8.50
N LEU A 70 14.85 3.16 -8.61
CA LEU A 70 13.59 3.48 -9.28
C LEU A 70 13.60 3.13 -10.79
N SER A 71 14.80 3.00 -11.37
CA SER A 71 15.00 2.61 -12.78
C SER A 71 15.45 1.16 -12.94
N ASP A 72 15.46 0.35 -11.87
CA ASP A 72 15.89 -1.06 -11.95
C ASP A 72 15.00 -1.84 -12.94
N PRO A 73 15.53 -2.78 -13.75
CA PRO A 73 14.72 -3.62 -14.63
C PRO A 73 13.70 -4.49 -13.88
N ASP A 74 13.96 -4.84 -12.63
CA ASP A 74 13.10 -5.66 -11.78
C ASP A 74 11.97 -4.83 -11.15
N THR A 75 10.72 -5.23 -11.40
CA THR A 75 9.52 -4.52 -10.92
C THR A 75 9.45 -4.47 -9.40
N ASP A 76 9.80 -5.56 -8.72
CA ASP A 76 9.72 -5.62 -7.27
C ASP A 76 10.76 -4.71 -6.61
N VAL A 77 11.94 -4.59 -7.24
CA VAL A 77 12.97 -3.64 -6.80
C VAL A 77 12.45 -2.21 -6.93
N ARG A 78 11.84 -1.85 -8.07
CA ARG A 78 11.25 -0.52 -8.26
C ARG A 78 10.17 -0.21 -7.22
N ILE A 79 9.26 -1.15 -6.94
CA ILE A 79 8.18 -0.96 -5.97
C ILE A 79 8.73 -0.85 -4.55
N CYS A 80 9.62 -1.76 -4.14
CA CYS A 80 10.26 -1.72 -2.82
C CYS A 80 11.04 -0.41 -2.60
N THR A 81 11.67 0.10 -3.65
CA THR A 81 12.33 1.41 -3.65
C THR A 81 11.31 2.52 -3.48
N ALA A 82 10.26 2.54 -4.31
CA ALA A 82 9.24 3.58 -4.29
C ALA A 82 8.49 3.68 -2.93
N LEU A 83 8.39 2.56 -2.20
CA LEU A 83 7.81 2.52 -0.85
C LEU A 83 8.71 3.15 0.23
N ALA A 84 9.98 3.46 -0.05
CA ALA A 84 10.88 4.08 0.92
C ALA A 84 10.31 5.43 1.43
N PRO A 85 10.32 5.70 2.75
CA PRO A 85 9.82 6.95 3.31
C PRO A 85 10.51 8.20 2.74
N SER A 86 11.81 8.08 2.42
CA SER A 86 12.62 9.16 1.83
C SER A 86 12.15 9.60 0.44
N LEU A 87 11.34 8.78 -0.22
CA LEU A 87 10.81 9.00 -1.57
C LEU A 87 9.31 9.32 -1.56
N ALA A 88 8.73 9.66 -0.40
CA ALA A 88 7.31 10.00 -0.29
C ALA A 88 6.91 11.16 -1.23
N GLU A 89 7.77 12.17 -1.37
CA GLU A 89 7.54 13.34 -2.22
C GLU A 89 8.00 13.15 -3.68
N SER A 90 8.51 11.96 -4.03
CA SER A 90 8.99 11.69 -5.40
C SER A 90 7.83 11.37 -6.34
N ALA A 91 7.66 12.21 -7.37
CA ALA A 91 6.67 11.97 -8.42
C ALA A 91 6.92 10.64 -9.16
N THR A 92 8.19 10.28 -9.40
CA THR A 92 8.56 9.00 -10.02
C THR A 92 8.17 7.82 -9.14
N ALA A 93 8.46 7.88 -7.83
CA ALA A 93 8.06 6.84 -6.90
C ALA A 93 6.53 6.70 -6.85
N THR A 94 5.81 7.83 -6.79
CA THR A 94 4.34 7.85 -6.81
C THR A 94 3.78 7.18 -8.06
N ASN A 95 4.33 7.46 -9.24
CA ASN A 95 3.90 6.81 -10.48
C ASN A 95 4.13 5.30 -10.47
N ILE A 96 5.23 4.82 -9.86
CA ILE A 96 5.49 3.39 -9.69
C ILE A 96 4.45 2.75 -8.76
N ILE A 97 4.09 3.39 -7.64
CA ILE A 97 3.06 2.89 -6.73
C ILE A 97 1.69 2.85 -7.41
N VAL A 98 1.30 3.88 -8.16
CA VAL A 98 0.03 3.91 -8.90
C VAL A 98 -0.01 2.80 -9.95
N ALA A 99 1.09 2.60 -10.69
CA ALA A 99 1.18 1.51 -11.66
C ALA A 99 1.12 0.11 -11.01
N ALA A 100 1.77 -0.06 -9.85
CA ALA A 100 1.71 -1.30 -9.08
C ALA A 100 0.28 -1.57 -8.58
N LEU A 101 -0.44 -0.55 -8.13
CA LEU A 101 -1.84 -0.69 -7.70
C LEU A 101 -2.74 -1.12 -8.87
N ALA A 102 -2.49 -0.62 -10.08
CA ALA A 102 -3.18 -1.06 -11.29
C ALA A 102 -2.88 -2.52 -11.65
N ASP A 103 -1.61 -2.93 -11.61
CA ASP A 103 -1.26 -4.33 -11.89
C ASP A 103 -1.87 -5.29 -10.86
N VAL A 104 -1.86 -4.93 -9.57
CA VAL A 104 -2.52 -5.72 -8.52
C VAL A 104 -4.03 -5.77 -8.71
N ALA A 105 -4.66 -4.68 -9.14
CA ALA A 105 -6.09 -4.68 -9.42
C ALA A 105 -6.47 -5.62 -10.58
N ASP A 106 -5.57 -5.78 -11.57
CA ASP A 106 -5.76 -6.64 -12.73
C ASP A 106 -5.42 -8.11 -12.45
N ARG A 107 -4.39 -8.38 -11.64
CA ARG A 107 -3.79 -9.73 -11.50
C ARG A 107 -3.87 -10.32 -10.08
N GLY A 108 -4.21 -9.52 -9.08
CA GLY A 108 -4.02 -9.87 -7.66
C GLY A 108 -2.57 -9.65 -7.20
N ILE A 109 -2.32 -9.82 -5.91
CA ILE A 109 -0.95 -9.76 -5.37
C ILE A 109 -0.26 -11.11 -5.62
N PRO A 110 0.93 -11.15 -6.25
CA PRO A 110 1.69 -12.38 -6.41
C PRO A 110 2.50 -12.74 -5.15
N GLU A 111 2.32 -13.95 -4.63
CA GLU A 111 3.15 -14.49 -3.52
C GLU A 111 4.60 -14.80 -3.95
N PRO A 112 5.64 -14.69 -3.08
CA PRO A 112 5.62 -14.18 -1.71
C PRO A 112 5.88 -12.66 -1.61
N ASP A 113 4.93 -11.99 -0.98
CA ASP A 113 4.73 -10.52 -0.97
C ASP A 113 5.85 -9.76 -0.24
N LEU A 114 6.66 -9.02 -1.01
CA LEU A 114 7.66 -8.06 -0.50
C LEU A 114 7.05 -6.78 0.08
N TYR A 115 5.77 -6.58 -0.23
CA TYR A 115 4.93 -5.46 0.15
C TYR A 115 3.48 -5.93 0.08
N THR A 116 2.61 -5.34 0.88
CA THR A 116 1.19 -5.68 0.92
C THR A 116 0.36 -4.74 0.04
N LEU A 117 -0.84 -5.16 -0.35
CA LEU A 117 -1.81 -4.27 -1.00
C LEU A 117 -2.17 -3.09 -0.08
N SER A 118 -2.26 -3.29 1.24
CA SER A 118 -2.50 -2.20 2.20
C SER A 118 -1.39 -1.15 2.11
N GLU A 119 -0.11 -1.56 2.07
CA GLU A 119 1.01 -0.62 1.93
C GLU A 119 0.94 0.16 0.60
N LEU A 120 0.57 -0.48 -0.50
CA LEU A 120 0.39 0.21 -1.79
C LEU A 120 -0.77 1.20 -1.75
N ILE A 121 -1.89 0.82 -1.15
CA ILE A 121 -3.07 1.69 -0.99
C ILE A 121 -2.73 2.90 -0.12
N ASP A 122 -2.12 2.68 1.04
CA ASP A 122 -1.75 3.75 1.96
C ASP A 122 -0.76 4.72 1.31
N ALA A 123 0.26 4.18 0.63
CA ALA A 123 1.23 5.00 -0.09
C ALA A 123 0.59 5.77 -1.26
N ALA A 124 -0.35 5.17 -2.00
CA ALA A 124 -1.04 5.83 -3.08
C ALA A 124 -1.92 6.97 -2.57
N ILE A 125 -2.79 6.70 -1.59
CA ILE A 125 -3.70 7.70 -1.00
C ILE A 125 -2.92 8.87 -0.42
N ALA A 126 -1.81 8.61 0.28
CA ALA A 126 -1.03 9.66 0.92
C ALA A 126 -0.28 10.57 -0.08
N ARG A 127 -0.07 10.13 -1.33
CA ARG A 127 0.82 10.80 -2.29
C ARG A 127 0.11 11.33 -3.54
N VAL A 128 -1.17 11.01 -3.74
CA VAL A 128 -1.95 11.57 -4.85
C VAL A 128 -2.76 12.76 -4.37
N ASP A 129 -2.63 13.89 -5.06
CA ASP A 129 -3.44 15.09 -4.78
C ASP A 129 -4.91 14.94 -5.22
N ASP A 130 -5.18 13.97 -6.10
CA ASP A 130 -6.49 13.72 -6.68
C ASP A 130 -6.74 12.21 -6.77
N PHE A 131 -7.86 11.77 -6.18
CA PHE A 131 -8.29 10.37 -6.19
C PHE A 131 -8.53 9.84 -7.61
N GLU A 132 -8.85 10.70 -8.58
CA GLU A 132 -9.01 10.31 -10.00
C GLU A 132 -7.77 9.59 -10.54
N ARG A 133 -6.57 9.87 -10.00
CA ARG A 133 -5.32 9.17 -10.39
C ARG A 133 -5.32 7.69 -10.05
N ILE A 134 -6.13 7.27 -9.08
CA ILE A 134 -6.21 5.88 -8.59
C ILE A 134 -7.64 5.32 -8.64
N ALA A 135 -8.61 6.06 -9.19
CA ALA A 135 -10.02 5.66 -9.18
C ALA A 135 -10.24 4.31 -9.87
N ALA A 136 -9.71 4.12 -11.07
CA ALA A 136 -9.87 2.87 -11.81
C ALA A 136 -9.33 1.63 -11.06
N PRO A 137 -8.07 1.60 -10.57
CA PRO A 137 -7.58 0.46 -9.80
C PRO A 137 -8.31 0.31 -8.45
N ALA A 138 -8.66 1.42 -7.78
CA ALA A 138 -9.42 1.38 -6.53
C ALA A 138 -10.77 0.67 -6.70
N GLN A 139 -11.51 1.02 -7.76
CA GLN A 139 -12.80 0.41 -8.08
C GLN A 139 -12.66 -1.08 -8.41
N ALA A 140 -11.59 -1.47 -9.11
CA ALA A 140 -11.33 -2.88 -9.41
C ALA A 140 -11.02 -3.70 -8.15
N ILE A 141 -10.22 -3.16 -7.24
CA ILE A 141 -9.96 -3.75 -5.91
C ILE A 141 -11.27 -3.89 -5.13
N ILE A 142 -12.08 -2.83 -5.07
CA ILE A 142 -13.38 -2.84 -4.38
C ILE A 142 -14.32 -3.92 -4.94
N ARG A 143 -14.38 -4.10 -6.26
CA ARG A 143 -15.21 -5.15 -6.89
C ARG A 143 -14.80 -6.57 -6.47
N GLN A 144 -13.50 -6.77 -6.20
CA GLN A 144 -12.93 -8.08 -5.86
C GLN A 144 -12.77 -8.30 -4.35
N ALA A 145 -12.93 -7.26 -3.53
CA ALA A 145 -12.77 -7.33 -2.09
C ALA A 145 -13.82 -8.23 -1.40
N ASP A 146 -13.46 -8.67 -0.20
CA ASP A 146 -14.35 -9.34 0.74
C ASP A 146 -14.81 -8.36 1.83
N TRP A 147 -15.74 -8.75 2.71
CA TRP A 147 -16.12 -7.93 3.86
C TRP A 147 -14.94 -7.64 4.80
N THR A 148 -13.93 -8.52 4.80
CA THR A 148 -12.64 -8.29 5.48
C THR A 148 -11.81 -7.24 4.73
N GLY A 149 -11.00 -6.47 5.44
CA GLY A 149 -10.17 -5.42 4.83
C GLY A 149 -10.83 -4.03 4.79
N PHE A 150 -11.92 -3.83 5.52
CA PHE A 150 -12.53 -2.51 5.71
C PHE A 150 -11.58 -1.49 6.34
N ASP A 151 -10.53 -1.95 7.03
CA ASP A 151 -9.53 -1.13 7.71
C ASP A 151 -8.24 -0.92 6.90
N THR A 152 -8.00 -1.75 5.88
CA THR A 152 -6.68 -1.88 5.22
C THR A 152 -6.74 -1.88 3.69
N THR A 153 -7.88 -2.19 3.07
CA THR A 153 -8.01 -2.27 1.60
C THR A 153 -9.15 -1.43 1.05
N TRP A 154 -10.36 -1.97 0.95
CA TRP A 154 -11.47 -1.29 0.29
C TRP A 154 -12.00 -0.08 1.08
N GLY A 155 -11.89 -0.11 2.41
CA GLY A 155 -12.39 1.00 3.25
C GLY A 155 -11.56 2.27 3.15
N PRO A 156 -10.21 2.23 3.22
CA PRO A 156 -9.35 3.38 2.91
C PRO A 156 -9.64 3.97 1.53
N LEU A 157 -9.84 3.13 0.51
CA LEU A 157 -10.18 3.58 -0.85
C LEU A 157 -11.54 4.30 -0.92
N LEU A 158 -12.55 3.79 -0.20
CA LEU A 158 -13.85 4.46 -0.08
C LEU A 158 -13.71 5.83 0.60
N LEU A 159 -12.95 5.90 1.69
CA LEU A 159 -12.74 7.16 2.41
C LEU A 159 -11.91 8.17 1.61
N ALA A 160 -11.02 7.71 0.74
CA ALA A 160 -10.29 8.58 -0.17
C ALA A 160 -11.19 9.13 -1.29
N ALA A 161 -12.13 8.33 -1.81
CA ALA A 161 -13.11 8.81 -2.79
C ALA A 161 -14.12 9.81 -2.18
N PHE A 162 -14.43 9.66 -0.89
CA PHE A 162 -15.33 10.51 -0.12
C PHE A 162 -14.56 11.24 0.99
N ASP A 163 -13.49 11.95 0.61
CA ASP A 163 -12.66 12.76 1.51
C ASP A 163 -13.49 13.85 2.23
N THR A 164 -14.52 14.35 1.54
CA THR A 164 -15.65 15.06 2.09
C THR A 164 -16.84 14.11 2.19
N PRO A 165 -17.46 13.95 3.38
CA PRO A 165 -18.60 13.07 3.55
C PRO A 165 -19.74 13.42 2.60
N TYR A 166 -20.39 12.40 2.03
CA TYR A 166 -21.55 12.57 1.17
C TYR A 166 -22.67 13.34 1.89
N ASN A 167 -23.27 14.26 1.14
CA ASN A 167 -24.47 14.98 1.51
C ASN A 167 -25.47 14.88 0.33
N GLU A 168 -26.73 14.56 0.62
CA GLU A 168 -27.81 14.46 -0.39
C GLU A 168 -27.99 15.74 -1.22
N GLN A 169 -27.55 16.89 -0.71
CA GLN A 169 -27.62 18.18 -1.41
C GLN A 169 -26.49 18.37 -2.44
N THR A 170 -25.46 17.52 -2.39
CA THR A 170 -24.27 17.61 -3.25
C THR A 170 -24.29 16.54 -4.31
N LYS A 171 -24.05 16.93 -5.57
CA LYS A 171 -23.94 15.98 -6.67
C LYS A 171 -22.59 15.25 -6.59
N LEU A 172 -22.62 13.92 -6.72
CA LEU A 172 -21.42 13.11 -6.75
C LEU A 172 -20.55 13.43 -7.98
N SER A 173 -19.24 13.47 -7.77
CA SER A 173 -18.27 13.40 -8.87
C SER A 173 -18.37 12.06 -9.61
N THR A 174 -17.72 11.96 -10.78
CA THR A 174 -17.67 10.69 -11.52
C THR A 174 -16.95 9.62 -10.73
N ALA A 175 -15.75 9.88 -10.19
CA ALA A 175 -15.06 8.90 -9.35
C ALA A 175 -15.85 8.47 -8.10
N GLN A 176 -16.57 9.39 -7.43
CA GLN A 176 -17.41 9.03 -6.29
C GLN A 176 -18.55 8.09 -6.69
N ARG A 177 -19.25 8.42 -7.78
CA ARG A 177 -20.33 7.59 -8.31
C ARG A 177 -19.83 6.21 -8.72
N ASP A 178 -18.73 6.13 -9.45
CA ASP A 178 -18.19 4.87 -9.97
C ASP A 178 -17.60 4.02 -8.84
N THR A 179 -17.01 4.65 -7.83
CA THR A 179 -16.57 3.98 -6.59
C THR A 179 -17.75 3.40 -5.81
N LEU A 180 -18.84 4.17 -5.68
CA LEU A 180 -20.04 3.70 -5.02
C LEU A 180 -20.73 2.58 -5.81
N ALA A 181 -20.78 2.69 -7.14
CA ALA A 181 -21.27 1.63 -8.01
C ALA A 181 -20.44 0.35 -7.87
N ALA A 182 -19.11 0.46 -7.78
CA ALA A 182 -18.22 -0.68 -7.53
C ALA A 182 -18.54 -1.41 -6.20
N LEU A 183 -18.91 -0.68 -5.15
CA LEU A 183 -19.38 -1.26 -3.88
C LEU A 183 -20.75 -1.94 -4.05
N VAL A 184 -21.69 -1.29 -4.73
CA VAL A 184 -23.05 -1.79 -4.91
C VAL A 184 -23.05 -3.10 -5.71
N VAL A 185 -22.19 -3.25 -6.73
CA VAL A 185 -22.12 -4.50 -7.49
C VAL A 185 -21.44 -5.64 -6.74
N ASN A 186 -20.69 -5.37 -5.66
CA ASN A 186 -20.02 -6.39 -4.85
C ASN A 186 -20.83 -6.76 -3.60
N PRO A 187 -21.63 -7.85 -3.62
CA PRO A 187 -22.45 -8.25 -2.47
C PRO A 187 -21.63 -8.65 -1.24
N ARG A 188 -20.35 -9.04 -1.40
CA ARG A 188 -19.54 -9.58 -0.30
C ARG A 188 -19.21 -8.55 0.78
N ILE A 189 -19.12 -7.26 0.42
CA ILE A 189 -18.79 -6.18 1.36
C ILE A 189 -19.94 -5.91 2.35
N TRP A 190 -21.17 -6.24 1.97
CA TRP A 190 -22.39 -5.95 2.73
C TRP A 190 -22.68 -7.02 3.79
N ASN A 191 -21.72 -7.28 4.67
CA ASN A 191 -21.89 -8.20 5.79
C ASN A 191 -22.41 -7.48 7.05
N TYR A 192 -23.73 -7.51 7.24
CA TYR A 192 -24.43 -6.85 8.35
C TYR A 192 -24.16 -7.48 9.73
N GLN A 193 -23.52 -8.64 9.79
CA GLN A 193 -23.20 -9.32 11.06
C GLN A 193 -21.97 -8.72 11.75
N ILE A 194 -21.18 -7.89 11.04
CA ILE A 194 -19.92 -7.35 11.52
C ILE A 194 -19.98 -5.83 11.44
N GLY A 195 -20.28 -5.20 12.57
CA GLY A 195 -20.58 -3.76 12.65
C GLY A 195 -19.44 -2.81 12.30
N ASN A 196 -18.20 -3.29 12.17
CA ASN A 196 -17.04 -2.42 11.96
C ASN A 196 -17.00 -1.79 10.56
N SER A 197 -17.50 -2.48 9.53
CA SER A 197 -17.62 -1.94 8.18
C SER A 197 -18.55 -0.72 8.14
N SER A 198 -19.63 -0.73 8.95
CA SER A 198 -20.57 0.40 9.04
C SER A 198 -19.93 1.73 9.45
N LEU A 199 -18.79 1.69 10.17
CA LEU A 199 -18.05 2.88 10.56
C LEU A 199 -17.41 3.57 9.36
N VAL A 200 -16.95 2.80 8.37
CA VAL A 200 -16.37 3.34 7.12
C VAL A 200 -17.44 4.10 6.35
N PHE A 201 -18.62 3.50 6.16
CA PHE A 201 -19.76 4.13 5.49
C PHE A 201 -20.20 5.40 6.22
N ARG A 202 -20.34 5.35 7.55
CA ARG A 202 -20.70 6.52 8.35
C ARG A 202 -19.71 7.66 8.18
N ARG A 203 -18.40 7.37 8.16
CA ARG A 203 -17.35 8.38 7.95
C ARG A 203 -17.41 8.97 6.54
N ALA A 204 -17.74 8.18 5.54
CA ALA A 204 -17.97 8.64 4.17
C ALA A 204 -19.32 9.37 3.97
N GLY A 205 -20.15 9.51 5.01
CA GLY A 205 -21.49 10.09 4.91
C GLY A 205 -22.52 9.20 4.20
N LEU A 206 -22.19 7.92 4.00
CA LEU A 206 -23.01 6.97 3.24
C LEU A 206 -23.84 6.07 4.18
N PRO A 207 -25.02 5.62 3.75
CA PRO A 207 -25.75 4.58 4.46
C PRO A 207 -25.01 3.25 4.34
N PHE A 208 -24.97 2.46 5.41
CA PHE A 208 -24.56 1.06 5.32
C PHE A 208 -25.77 0.21 4.91
N ASP A 209 -26.27 0.46 3.70
CA ASP A 209 -27.37 -0.26 3.07
C ASP A 209 -27.16 -0.26 1.56
N ARG A 210 -27.13 -1.46 0.97
CA ARG A 210 -26.78 -1.65 -0.45
C ARG A 210 -27.78 -0.97 -1.40
N GLU A 211 -29.07 -1.09 -1.12
CA GLU A 211 -30.13 -0.52 -1.98
C GLU A 211 -30.19 1.00 -1.84
N ALA A 212 -29.92 1.53 -0.64
CA ALA A 212 -29.79 2.97 -0.43
C ALA A 212 -28.61 3.55 -1.20
N CYS A 213 -27.47 2.86 -1.18
CA CYS A 213 -26.32 3.25 -2.00
C CYS A 213 -26.58 3.15 -3.50
N ASP A 214 -27.31 2.13 -3.97
CA ASP A 214 -27.69 1.99 -5.37
C ASP A 214 -28.53 3.20 -5.85
N ARG A 215 -29.55 3.58 -5.07
CA ARG A 215 -30.36 4.78 -5.35
C ARG A 215 -29.53 6.07 -5.41
N ILE A 216 -28.51 6.21 -4.56
CA ILE A 216 -27.60 7.37 -4.60
C ILE A 216 -26.83 7.41 -5.92
N THR A 217 -26.43 6.27 -6.48
CA THR A 217 -25.72 6.24 -7.78
C THR A 217 -26.60 6.65 -8.96
N GLU A 218 -27.92 6.45 -8.86
CA GLU A 218 -28.90 6.76 -9.90
C GLU A 218 -29.37 8.23 -9.92
N GLN A 219 -29.14 8.99 -8.84
CA GLN A 219 -29.51 10.40 -8.75
C GLN A 219 -28.60 11.26 -9.65
N LEU A 220 -29.12 11.58 -10.86
CA LEU A 220 -28.48 12.42 -11.87
C LEU A 220 -29.02 13.85 -11.92
#